data_AF-G5R3W9-F1
#
_entry.id   AF-G5R3W9-F1
#
_cell.length_a   1.000
_cell.length_b   1.000
_cell.length_c   1.000
_cell.angle_alpha   90.00
_cell.angle_beta   90.00
_cell.angle_gamma   90.00
#
_symmetry.space_group_name_H-M   'P 1'
#
loop_
_entity.id
_entity.type
_entity.pdbx_description
1 polymer ?
#
loop_
_entity_poly.entity_id
_entity_poly.type
_entity_poly.pdbx_seq_one_letter_code
_entity_poly.pdbx_strand_id
1 'polypeptide(L)'
;MTRMKYLVAAATLSLFLAGCSGSKEEVPDNPPNEIYATAQQKLQDGNWKQAITQLEALDNRYPFGPYSQQVQLDLIYAYYKNADLPLAQAAIDRFMRLNPTHPNIDYVMYMRGLTNMALDDSALQGFFGVDRS
;
A
#
# COMPACT_ATOMS: atom_id res chain seq x y z
N MET A 1 45.85 -7.23 12.12
CA MET A 1 44.57 -6.56 12.44
C MET A 1 43.74 -6.18 11.21
N THR A 2 44.34 -5.86 10.07
CA THR A 2 43.62 -5.51 8.82
C THR A 2 42.82 -6.68 8.22
N ARG A 3 43.37 -7.92 8.19
CA ARG A 3 42.64 -9.11 7.70
C ARG A 3 41.36 -9.44 8.48
N MET A 4 41.32 -9.18 9.79
CA MET A 4 40.14 -9.39 10.63
C MET A 4 39.02 -8.38 10.30
N LYS A 5 39.39 -7.14 9.95
CA LYS A 5 38.42 -6.10 9.56
C LYS A 5 37.70 -6.43 8.25
N TYR A 6 38.39 -7.02 7.28
CA TYR A 6 37.76 -7.44 6.01
C TYR A 6 36.82 -8.63 6.18
N LEU A 7 37.12 -9.57 7.09
CA LEU A 7 36.25 -10.70 7.39
C LEU A 7 34.95 -10.27 8.10
N VAL A 8 35.04 -9.33 9.04
CA VAL A 8 33.86 -8.77 9.72
C VAL A 8 33.02 -7.96 8.73
N ALA A 9 33.64 -7.15 7.87
CA ALA A 9 32.94 -6.36 6.85
C ALA A 9 32.20 -7.25 5.82
N ALA A 10 32.82 -8.35 5.39
CA ALA A 10 32.20 -9.30 4.47
C ALA A 10 31.04 -10.09 5.12
N ALA A 11 31.14 -10.39 6.42
CA ALA A 11 30.07 -11.05 7.18
C ALA A 11 28.86 -10.12 7.40
N THR A 12 29.09 -8.85 7.69
CA THR A 12 28.00 -7.85 7.78
C THR A 12 27.33 -7.63 6.42
N LEU A 13 28.10 -7.61 5.32
CA LEU A 13 27.54 -7.39 3.99
C LEU A 13 26.68 -8.57 3.53
N SER A 14 27.06 -9.81 3.84
CA SER A 14 26.28 -11.00 3.46
C SER A 14 24.96 -11.14 4.21
N LEU A 15 24.84 -10.60 5.44
CA LEU A 15 23.56 -10.52 6.16
C LEU A 15 22.55 -9.57 5.48
N PHE A 16 23.01 -8.54 4.76
CA PHE A 16 22.12 -7.64 4.02
C PHE A 16 21.56 -8.24 2.72
N LEU A 17 22.18 -9.30 2.17
CA LEU A 17 21.71 -9.95 0.93
C LEU A 17 20.68 -11.06 1.18
N ALA A 18 20.38 -11.42 2.44
CA ALA A 18 19.43 -12.48 2.78
C ALA A 18 17.96 -11.99 2.85
N GLY A 19 17.60 -10.94 2.10
CA GLY A 19 16.26 -10.35 2.09
C GLY A 19 15.55 -10.56 0.76
N CYS A 20 14.29 -11.03 0.83
CA CYS A 20 13.30 -11.13 -0.26
C CYS A 20 13.33 -12.39 -1.14
N SER A 21 12.91 -13.52 -0.59
CA SER A 21 12.10 -14.49 -1.35
C SER A 21 10.66 -14.43 -0.83
N GLY A 22 9.80 -13.68 -1.52
CA GLY A 22 8.37 -13.67 -1.28
C GLY A 22 7.67 -14.28 -2.49
N SER A 23 7.06 -15.45 -2.32
CA SER A 23 6.17 -16.01 -3.35
C SER A 23 4.95 -15.10 -3.50
N LYS A 24 4.63 -14.67 -4.73
CA LYS A 24 3.38 -13.97 -5.01
C LYS A 24 2.22 -14.94 -4.78
N GLU A 25 1.31 -14.55 -3.90
CA GLU A 25 0.05 -15.28 -3.69
C GLU A 25 -0.83 -15.01 -4.92
N GLU A 26 -1.08 -16.05 -5.72
CA GLU A 26 -1.96 -15.94 -6.88
C GLU A 26 -3.41 -15.92 -6.41
N VAL A 27 -4.15 -14.90 -6.82
CA VAL A 27 -5.60 -14.81 -6.58
C VAL A 27 -6.30 -15.79 -7.51
N PRO A 28 -7.08 -16.76 -7.00
CA PRO A 28 -7.84 -17.69 -7.82
C PRO A 28 -8.73 -16.97 -8.84
N ASP A 29 -9.06 -17.63 -9.95
CA ASP A 29 -9.97 -17.08 -10.98
C ASP A 29 -11.43 -17.25 -10.56
N ASN A 30 -11.80 -16.60 -9.45
CA ASN A 30 -13.14 -16.60 -8.91
C ASN A 30 -13.97 -15.44 -9.49
N PRO A 31 -15.32 -15.52 -9.42
CA PRO A 31 -16.20 -14.42 -9.79
C PRO A 31 -15.87 -13.09 -9.07
N PRO A 32 -16.06 -11.93 -9.72
CA PRO A 32 -15.71 -10.61 -9.16
C PRO A 32 -16.30 -10.34 -7.76
N ASN A 33 -17.54 -10.78 -7.53
CA ASN A 33 -18.23 -10.64 -6.25
C ASN A 33 -17.58 -11.45 -5.13
N GLU A 34 -17.07 -12.64 -5.42
CA GLU A 34 -16.38 -13.49 -4.43
C GLU A 34 -15.01 -12.94 -4.09
N ILE A 35 -14.26 -12.46 -5.09
CA ILE A 35 -12.98 -11.77 -4.89
C ILE A 35 -13.21 -10.52 -4.03
N TYR A 36 -14.25 -9.74 -4.34
CA TYR A 36 -14.58 -8.53 -3.58
C TYR A 36 -15.01 -8.84 -2.14
N ALA A 37 -15.85 -9.86 -1.93
CA ALA A 37 -16.25 -10.29 -0.59
C ALA A 37 -15.04 -10.74 0.24
N THR A 38 -14.11 -11.49 -0.38
CA THR A 38 -12.86 -11.91 0.26
C THR A 38 -12.01 -10.71 0.62
N ALA A 39 -11.84 -9.75 -0.30
CA ALA A 39 -11.10 -8.51 -0.04
C ALA A 39 -11.70 -7.73 1.14
N GLN A 40 -13.03 -7.60 1.19
CA GLN A 40 -13.73 -6.93 2.28
C GLN A 40 -13.51 -7.62 3.63
N GLN A 41 -13.55 -8.95 3.68
CA GLN A 41 -13.21 -9.68 4.89
C GLN A 41 -11.77 -9.38 5.34
N LYS A 42 -10.79 -9.41 4.41
CA LYS A 42 -9.39 -9.09 4.74
C LYS A 42 -9.20 -7.66 5.23
N LEU A 43 -9.95 -6.68 4.69
CA LEU A 43 -9.96 -5.31 5.20
C LEU A 43 -10.50 -5.23 6.63
N GLN A 44 -11.59 -5.92 6.92
CA GLN A 44 -12.20 -5.94 8.26
C GLN A 44 -11.30 -6.62 9.29
N ASP A 45 -10.58 -7.67 8.88
CA ASP A 45 -9.59 -8.37 9.70
C ASP A 45 -8.31 -7.55 9.95
N GLY A 46 -8.17 -6.39 9.29
CA GLY A 46 -6.95 -5.57 9.34
C GLY A 46 -5.77 -6.15 8.57
N ASN A 47 -6.01 -7.17 7.73
CA ASN A 47 -4.98 -7.78 6.89
C ASN A 47 -4.86 -7.02 5.56
N TRP A 48 -4.27 -5.82 5.65
CA TRP A 48 -4.17 -4.88 4.52
C TRP A 48 -3.43 -5.47 3.32
N LYS A 49 -2.32 -6.20 3.55
CA LYS A 49 -1.53 -6.80 2.46
C LYS A 49 -2.34 -7.78 1.62
N GLN A 50 -3.06 -8.70 2.27
CA GLN A 50 -3.91 -9.65 1.53
C GLN A 50 -5.10 -8.95 0.88
N ALA A 51 -5.69 -7.95 1.53
CA ALA A 51 -6.74 -7.15 0.92
C ALA A 51 -6.26 -6.45 -0.36
N ILE A 52 -5.09 -5.81 -0.33
CA ILE A 52 -4.46 -5.16 -1.49
C ILE A 52 -4.31 -6.16 -2.64
N THR A 53 -3.78 -7.36 -2.38
CA THR A 53 -3.60 -8.38 -3.44
C THR A 53 -4.93 -8.75 -4.12
N GLN A 54 -6.00 -8.93 -3.35
CA GLN A 54 -7.33 -9.25 -3.88
C GLN A 54 -7.93 -8.06 -4.66
N LEU A 55 -7.80 -6.85 -4.14
CA LEU A 55 -8.32 -5.63 -4.76
C LEU A 55 -7.58 -5.27 -6.04
N GLU A 56 -6.25 -5.40 -6.08
CA GLU A 56 -5.44 -5.19 -7.28
C GLU A 56 -5.79 -6.22 -8.36
N ALA A 57 -5.99 -7.48 -7.99
CA ALA A 57 -6.45 -8.50 -8.94
C ALA A 57 -7.82 -8.13 -9.54
N LEU A 58 -8.73 -7.61 -8.71
CA LEU A 58 -10.06 -7.18 -9.14
C LEU A 58 -10.00 -5.94 -10.05
N ASP A 59 -9.21 -4.92 -9.71
CA ASP A 59 -9.02 -3.70 -10.51
C ASP A 59 -8.36 -4.01 -11.87
N ASN A 60 -7.41 -4.96 -11.90
CA ASN A 60 -6.73 -5.37 -13.13
C ASN A 60 -7.61 -6.23 -14.05
N ARG A 61 -8.38 -7.17 -13.48
CA ARG A 61 -9.23 -8.08 -14.26
C ARG A 61 -10.54 -7.41 -14.71
N TYR A 62 -11.09 -6.53 -13.89
CA TYR A 62 -12.42 -5.93 -14.09
C TYR A 62 -12.42 -4.40 -13.88
N PRO A 63 -11.63 -3.63 -14.67
CA PRO A 63 -11.47 -2.19 -14.49
C PRO A 63 -12.77 -1.38 -14.67
N PHE A 64 -13.77 -1.95 -15.33
CA PHE A 64 -15.10 -1.36 -15.53
C PHE A 64 -16.21 -2.17 -14.84
N GLY A 65 -15.85 -3.03 -13.89
CA GLY A 65 -16.80 -3.82 -13.13
C GLY A 65 -17.72 -2.95 -12.25
N PRO A 66 -18.81 -3.54 -11.72
CA PRO A 66 -19.79 -2.81 -10.91
C PRO A 66 -19.21 -2.22 -9.62
N TYR A 67 -18.10 -2.79 -9.13
CA TYR A 67 -17.41 -2.35 -7.92
C TYR A 67 -16.15 -1.52 -8.21
N SER A 68 -15.84 -1.18 -9.46
CA SER A 68 -14.54 -0.58 -9.84
C SER A 68 -14.18 0.67 -9.03
N GLN A 69 -15.14 1.59 -8.87
CA GLN A 69 -14.94 2.81 -8.08
C GLN A 69 -14.74 2.49 -6.59
N GLN A 70 -15.55 1.59 -6.03
CA GLN A 70 -15.42 1.20 -4.63
C GLN A 70 -14.10 0.47 -4.37
N VAL A 71 -13.65 -0.39 -5.28
CA VAL A 71 -12.35 -1.08 -5.22
C VAL A 71 -11.20 -0.07 -5.18
N GLN A 72 -11.28 1.01 -5.96
CA GLN A 72 -10.27 2.07 -5.92
C GLN A 72 -10.27 2.81 -4.57
N LEU A 73 -11.45 3.08 -3.99
CA LEU A 73 -11.54 3.69 -2.65
C LEU A 73 -10.97 2.76 -1.56
N ASP A 74 -11.27 1.46 -1.66
CA ASP A 74 -10.77 0.42 -0.76
C ASP A 74 -9.25 0.25 -0.89
N LEU A 75 -8.69 0.35 -2.11
CA LEU A 75 -7.24 0.36 -2.34
C LEU A 75 -6.57 1.57 -1.71
N ILE A 76 -7.13 2.78 -1.88
CA ILE A 76 -6.61 3.99 -1.24
C ILE A 76 -6.54 3.80 0.28
N TYR A 77 -7.61 3.27 0.88
CA TYR A 77 -7.65 2.96 2.31
C TYR A 77 -6.59 1.93 2.69
N ALA A 78 -6.55 0.79 1.98
CA ALA A 78 -5.66 -0.31 2.30
C ALA A 78 -4.18 0.08 2.17
N TYR A 79 -3.79 0.80 1.11
CA TYR A 79 -2.43 1.31 0.94
C TYR A 79 -2.04 2.26 2.06
N TYR A 80 -2.92 3.20 2.43
CA TYR A 80 -2.66 4.10 3.55
C TYR A 80 -2.45 3.33 4.86
N LYS A 81 -3.33 2.38 5.18
CA LYS A 81 -3.25 1.57 6.41
C LYS A 81 -2.06 0.61 6.42
N ASN A 82 -1.61 0.16 5.25
CA ASN A 82 -0.40 -0.66 5.10
C ASN A 82 0.90 0.17 5.07
N ALA A 83 0.82 1.50 5.18
CA ALA A 83 1.92 2.44 5.01
C ALA A 83 2.59 2.43 3.62
N ASP A 84 1.88 1.95 2.59
CA ASP A 84 2.27 2.07 1.18
C ASP A 84 1.88 3.44 0.63
N LEU A 85 2.34 4.50 1.30
CA LEU A 85 1.90 5.88 1.06
C LEU A 85 2.11 6.36 -0.40
N PRO A 86 3.21 6.02 -1.09
CA PRO A 86 3.36 6.38 -2.50
C PRO A 86 2.31 5.72 -3.42
N LEU A 87 1.92 4.48 -3.12
CA LEU A 87 0.85 3.79 -3.87
C LEU A 87 -0.52 4.41 -3.55
N ALA A 88 -0.76 4.77 -2.29
CA ALA A 88 -1.96 5.52 -1.90
C ALA A 88 -2.07 6.84 -2.67
N GLN A 89 -1.00 7.65 -2.74
CA GLN A 89 -0.99 8.88 -3.53
C GLN A 89 -1.29 8.64 -5.01
N ALA A 90 -0.66 7.64 -5.62
CA ALA A 90 -0.89 7.32 -7.03
C ALA A 90 -2.35 6.90 -7.30
N ALA A 91 -2.94 6.09 -6.41
CA ALA A 91 -4.33 5.68 -6.48
C ALA A 91 -5.30 6.86 -6.30
N ILE A 92 -5.01 7.76 -5.35
CA ILE A 92 -5.75 9.00 -5.10
C ILE A 92 -5.75 9.89 -6.35
N ASP A 93 -4.58 10.18 -6.91
CA ASP A 93 -4.44 11.06 -8.07
C ASP A 93 -5.14 10.47 -9.31
N ARG A 94 -5.07 9.15 -9.49
CA ARG A 94 -5.83 8.44 -10.54
C ARG A 94 -7.33 8.57 -10.31
N PHE A 95 -7.81 8.32 -9.09
CA PHE A 95 -9.25 8.37 -8.78
C PHE A 95 -9.82 9.78 -9.02
N MET A 96 -9.16 10.82 -8.52
CA MET A 96 -9.60 12.21 -8.70
C MET A 96 -9.62 12.63 -10.17
N ARG A 97 -8.65 12.15 -10.97
CA ARG A 97 -8.58 12.44 -12.40
C ARG A 97 -9.72 11.77 -13.18
N LEU A 98 -10.03 10.52 -12.85
CA LEU A 98 -11.05 9.73 -13.56
C LEU A 98 -12.47 10.01 -13.06
N ASN A 99 -12.64 10.41 -11.80
CA ASN A 99 -13.94 10.57 -11.15
C ASN A 99 -14.07 11.91 -10.40
N PRO A 100 -13.88 13.07 -11.05
CA PRO A 100 -13.84 14.37 -10.36
C PRO A 100 -15.17 14.78 -9.69
N THR A 101 -16.29 14.20 -10.12
CA THR A 101 -17.64 14.48 -9.59
C THR A 101 -18.20 13.35 -8.73
N HIS A 102 -17.36 12.40 -8.29
CA HIS A 102 -17.80 11.28 -7.46
C HIS A 102 -18.38 11.77 -6.12
N PRO A 103 -19.47 11.18 -5.60
CA PRO A 103 -20.07 11.60 -4.33
C PRO A 103 -19.10 11.61 -3.15
N ASN A 104 -18.16 10.65 -3.12
CA ASN A 104 -17.15 10.51 -2.06
C ASN A 104 -15.79 11.14 -2.42
N ILE A 105 -15.78 12.17 -3.28
CA ILE A 105 -14.51 12.83 -3.67
C ILE A 105 -13.85 13.55 -2.50
N ASP A 106 -14.66 14.03 -1.56
CA ASP A 106 -14.26 14.64 -0.30
C ASP A 106 -13.44 13.67 0.57
N TYR A 107 -13.87 12.41 0.67
CA TYR A 107 -13.11 11.34 1.33
C TYR A 107 -11.73 11.15 0.67
N VAL A 108 -11.66 11.17 -0.65
CA VAL A 108 -10.38 11.02 -1.37
C VAL A 108 -9.46 12.21 -1.13
N MET A 109 -9.99 13.44 -1.10
CA MET A 109 -9.24 14.63 -0.72
C MET A 109 -8.72 14.55 0.72
N TYR A 110 -9.54 14.06 1.64
CA TYR A 110 -9.13 13.83 3.03
C TYR A 110 -7.99 12.82 3.12
N MET A 111 -8.11 11.68 2.43
CA MET A 111 -7.05 10.67 2.37
C MET A 111 -5.75 11.22 1.75
N ARG A 112 -5.84 12.16 0.80
CA ARG A 112 -4.66 12.85 0.25
C ARG A 112 -3.92 13.64 1.32
N GLY A 113 -4.65 14.40 2.13
CA GLY A 113 -4.10 15.15 3.25
C GLY A 113 -3.41 14.24 4.25
N LEU A 114 -4.09 13.17 4.69
CA LEU A 114 -3.53 12.18 5.60
C LEU A 114 -2.28 11.51 5.05
N THR A 115 -2.29 11.14 3.77
CA THR A 115 -1.16 10.48 3.12
C THR A 115 0.05 11.41 3.03
N ASN A 116 -0.16 12.68 2.68
CA ASN A 116 0.90 13.68 2.64
C ASN A 116 1.49 13.96 4.03
N MET A 117 0.63 14.06 5.05
CA MET A 117 1.07 14.24 6.43
C MET A 117 1.92 13.05 6.91
N ALA A 118 1.44 11.83 6.64
CA ALA A 118 2.17 10.61 6.99
C ALA A 118 3.50 10.44 6.22
N LEU A 119 3.62 11.02 5.02
CA LEU A 119 4.87 11.04 4.25
C LEU A 119 5.88 12.04 4.80
N ASP A 120 5.41 13.18 5.31
CA ASP A 120 6.29 14.17 5.94
C ASP A 120 6.82 13.66 7.30
N ASP A 121 5.99 12.88 8.01
CA ASP A 121 6.30 12.27 9.31
C ASP A 121 7.41 11.21 9.20
N SER A 122 8.65 11.69 9.11
CA SER A 122 9.83 10.84 8.93
C SER A 122 10.34 10.36 10.29
N ALA A 123 10.43 9.03 10.48
CA ALA A 123 10.98 8.43 11.70
C ALA A 123 12.40 8.95 12.05
N LEU A 124 13.17 9.34 11.03
CA LEU A 124 14.49 9.98 11.21
C LEU A 124 14.38 11.36 11.85
N GLN A 125 13.37 12.16 11.49
CA GLN A 125 13.16 13.49 12.07
C GLN A 125 12.73 13.39 13.54
N GLY A 126 11.85 12.42 13.86
CA GLY A 126 11.49 12.11 15.24
C GLY A 126 12.70 11.69 16.09
N PHE A 127 13.63 10.91 15.51
CA PHE A 127 14.89 10.55 16.19
C PHE A 127 15.78 11.77 16.49
N PHE A 128 15.78 12.80 15.63
CA PHE A 128 16.55 14.03 15.82
C PHE A 128 15.80 15.15 16.54
N GLY A 129 14.56 14.92 17.00
CA GLY A 129 13.76 15.89 17.75
C GLY A 129 13.43 17.15 16.95
N VAL A 130 13.40 17.07 15.62
CA VAL A 130 13.03 18.19 14.76
C VAL A 130 11.51 18.29 14.75
N ASP A 131 10.97 19.14 15.61
CA ASP A 131 9.54 19.44 15.67
C ASP A 131 9.18 20.47 14.58
N ARG A 132 8.15 20.18 13.80
CA ARG A 132 7.64 21.06 12.72
C ARG A 132 6.21 21.44 13.05
N SER A 133 6.04 22.17 14.15
CA SER A 133 4.80 22.88 14.49
C SER A 133 4.59 24.10 13.59
#